data_AF-A0A8C9L8W5-F1
#
_entry.id   AF-A0A8C9L8W5-F1
#
_cell.length_a   1.000
_cell.length_b   1.000
_cell.length_c   1.000
_cell.angle_alpha   90.00
_cell.angle_beta   90.00
_cell.angle_gamma   90.00
#
_symmetry.space_group_name_H-M   'P 1'
#
loop_
_entity.id
_entity.type
_entity.pdbx_description
1 polymer ?
#
loop_
_entity_poly.entity_id
_entity_poly.type
_entity_poly.pdbx_seq_one_letter_code
_entity_poly.pdbx_strand_id
1 'polypeptide(L)'
;LGVNILSICFVCQVLEKYPNTPMSHKEILQVIQKEGLKEISGTSPLACLNAMLHTNSRGEEGIFYKVPGRMGVYTLKVSFSAGQSCLSSQWLLFLYRYFGLG
;
A
#
# COMPACT_ATOMS: atom_id res chain seq x y z
N LEU A 1 13.87 6.87 7.97
CA LEU A 1 13.17 5.85 7.15
C LEU A 1 11.82 5.47 7.80
N GLY A 2 10.99 6.44 8.17
CA GLY A 2 9.71 6.22 8.84
C GLY A 2 8.54 6.10 7.86
N VAL A 3 8.65 5.23 6.86
CA VAL A 3 7.52 4.93 5.99
C VAL A 3 6.58 4.05 6.80
N ASN A 4 5.64 4.71 7.49
CA ASN A 4 4.81 4.14 8.53
C ASN A 4 4.07 2.91 8.02
N ILE A 5 4.16 1.79 8.74
CA ILE A 5 3.34 0.58 8.53
C ILE A 5 1.85 0.92 8.43
N LEU A 6 1.41 1.98 9.12
CA LEU A 6 0.08 2.56 8.99
C LEU A 6 -0.23 3.02 7.56
N SER A 7 0.72 3.66 6.85
CA SER A 7 0.52 4.07 5.46
C SER A 7 0.32 2.88 4.53
N ILE A 8 0.99 1.76 4.77
CA ILE A 8 0.79 0.52 3.98
C ILE A 8 -0.60 -0.05 4.26
N CYS A 9 -1.06 -0.02 5.51
CA CYS A 9 -2.40 -0.46 5.92
C CYS A 9 -3.49 0.25 5.13
N PHE A 10 -3.42 1.57 5.10
CA PHE A 10 -4.44 2.37 4.45
C PHE A 10 -4.44 2.18 2.94
N VAL A 11 -3.26 2.03 2.31
CA VAL A 11 -3.17 1.71 0.89
C VAL A 11 -3.80 0.36 0.58
N CYS A 12 -3.53 -0.67 1.38
CA CYS A 12 -4.16 -1.98 1.19
C CYS A 12 -5.69 -1.87 1.30
N GLN A 13 -6.22 -1.22 2.33
CA GLN A 13 -7.68 -1.03 2.47
C GLN A 13 -8.31 -0.32 1.27
N VAL A 14 -7.65 0.71 0.73
CA VAL A 14 -8.13 1.41 -0.47
C VAL A 14 -8.16 0.47 -1.68
N LEU A 15 -7.09 -0.27 -1.94
CA LEU A 15 -7.02 -1.15 -3.11
C LEU A 15 -7.89 -2.40 -2.96
N GLU A 16 -8.12 -2.89 -1.73
CA GLU A 16 -9.07 -3.97 -1.44
C GLU A 16 -10.52 -3.57 -1.72
N LYS A 17 -10.87 -2.29 -1.52
CA LYS A 17 -12.18 -1.73 -1.86
C LYS A 17 -12.40 -1.64 -3.37
N TYR A 18 -11.31 -1.57 -4.16
CA TYR A 18 -11.33 -1.44 -5.62
C TYR A 18 -10.43 -2.48 -6.31
N PRO A 19 -10.66 -3.79 -6.14
CA PRO A 19 -9.72 -4.84 -6.54
C PRO A 19 -9.53 -4.95 -8.06
N ASN A 20 -10.54 -4.55 -8.84
CA ASN A 20 -10.52 -4.58 -10.30
C ASN A 20 -10.08 -3.25 -10.93
N THR A 21 -9.74 -2.24 -10.11
CA THR A 21 -9.42 -0.90 -10.58
C THR A 21 -8.00 -0.52 -10.15
N PRO A 22 -7.03 -0.57 -11.07
CA PRO A 22 -5.70 -0.02 -10.79
C PRO A 22 -5.80 1.47 -10.52
N MET A 23 -5.21 1.93 -9.41
CA MET A 23 -5.27 3.32 -8.99
C MET A 23 -3.88 3.97 -8.99
N SER A 24 -3.81 5.24 -9.35
CA SER A 24 -2.60 6.04 -9.22
C SER A 24 -2.30 6.38 -7.76
N HIS A 25 -1.03 6.63 -7.45
CA HIS A 25 -0.62 7.13 -6.13
C HIS A 25 -1.36 8.43 -5.73
N LYS A 26 -1.87 9.21 -6.71
CA LYS A 26 -2.65 10.42 -6.43
C LYS A 26 -4.06 10.07 -5.95
N GLU A 27 -4.72 9.16 -6.66
CA GLU A 27 -6.06 8.69 -6.30
C GLU A 27 -6.04 7.95 -4.95
N ILE A 28 -5.02 7.13 -4.72
CA ILE A 28 -4.83 6.44 -3.43
C ILE A 28 -4.67 7.48 -2.31
N LEU A 29 -3.83 8.51 -2.49
CA LEU A 29 -3.67 9.58 -1.51
C LEU A 29 -4.99 10.31 -1.23
N GLN A 30 -5.75 10.62 -2.28
CA GLN A 30 -7.04 11.29 -2.16
C GLN A 30 -8.06 10.47 -1.36
N VAL A 31 -8.14 9.16 -1.59
CA VAL A 31 -9.06 8.30 -0.82
C VAL A 31 -8.63 8.22 0.64
N ILE A 32 -7.33 8.07 0.92
CA ILE A 32 -6.81 8.05 2.30
C ILE A 32 -7.13 9.36 3.04
N GLN A 33 -6.94 10.50 2.37
CA GLN A 33 -7.28 11.82 2.91
C GLN A 33 -8.78 12.00 3.11
N LYS A 34 -9.60 11.55 2.15
CA LYS A 34 -11.06 11.64 2.19
C LYS A 34 -11.67 10.79 3.30
N GLU A 35 -11.15 9.58 3.51
CA GLU A 35 -11.59 8.65 4.55
C GLU A 35 -11.06 9.05 5.95
N GLY A 36 -10.28 10.14 6.05
CA GLY A 36 -9.77 10.65 7.33
C GLY A 36 -8.75 9.73 8.00
N LEU A 37 -8.16 8.79 7.25
CA LEU A 37 -7.42 7.65 7.80
C LEU A 37 -6.07 8.03 8.46
N LYS A 38 -5.43 9.13 8.06
CA LYS A 38 -4.41 9.89 8.84
C LYS A 38 -3.83 11.05 8.02
N GLU A 39 -3.32 12.09 8.69
CA GLU A 39 -2.40 13.06 8.10
C GLU A 39 -1.09 12.37 7.68
N ILE A 40 -0.84 12.24 6.38
CA ILE A 40 0.53 12.04 5.89
C ILE A 40 1.19 13.43 5.97
N SER A 41 1.84 13.73 7.09
CA SER A 41 2.48 15.04 7.34
C SER A 41 3.98 14.99 7.01
N GLY A 42 4.44 15.92 6.15
CA GLY A 42 5.85 16.04 5.72
C GLY A 42 6.04 16.80 4.39
N THR A 43 7.29 16.97 3.94
CA THR A 43 7.66 17.55 2.63
C THR A 43 7.15 16.64 1.49
N SER A 44 5.94 16.92 1.00
CA SER A 44 5.21 16.17 -0.05
C SER A 44 4.78 14.73 0.33
N PRO A 45 3.59 14.56 0.97
CA PRO A 45 3.01 13.25 1.27
C PRO A 45 2.86 12.32 0.07
N LEU A 46 2.67 12.89 -1.12
CA LEU A 46 2.59 12.14 -2.37
C LEU A 46 3.92 11.45 -2.73
N ALA A 47 5.04 12.13 -2.49
CA ALA A 47 6.36 11.56 -2.75
C ALA A 47 6.67 10.41 -1.79
N CYS A 48 6.34 10.58 -0.51
CA CYS A 48 6.44 9.52 0.50
C CYS A 48 5.58 8.30 0.15
N LEU A 49 4.32 8.53 -0.25
CA LEU A 49 3.42 7.47 -0.67
C LEU A 49 3.95 6.73 -1.90
N ASN A 50 4.41 7.47 -2.91
CA ASN A 50 4.93 6.85 -4.13
C ASN A 50 6.22 6.06 -3.86
N ALA A 51 7.12 6.55 -3.01
CA ALA A 51 8.32 5.84 -2.59
C ALA A 51 7.97 4.56 -1.81
N MET A 52 6.95 4.62 -0.95
CA MET A 52 6.41 3.46 -0.23
C MET A 52 5.91 2.39 -1.21
N LEU A 53 5.01 2.77 -2.11
CA LEU A 53 4.41 1.88 -3.12
C LEU A 53 5.48 1.24 -4.01
N HIS A 54 6.45 2.04 -4.44
CA HIS A 54 7.57 1.58 -5.27
C HIS A 54 8.48 0.61 -4.52
N THR A 55 8.70 0.80 -3.22
CA THR A 55 9.53 -0.11 -2.41
C THR A 55 8.80 -1.44 -2.18
N ASN A 56 7.51 -1.39 -1.86
CA ASN A 56 6.68 -2.56 -1.55
C ASN A 56 6.12 -3.29 -2.79
N SER A 57 6.46 -2.84 -4.00
CA SER A 57 6.14 -3.53 -5.27
C SER A 57 7.30 -4.33 -5.85
N ARG A 58 8.49 -4.27 -5.24
CA ARG A 58 9.68 -4.97 -5.73
C ARG A 58 9.63 -6.46 -5.40
N GLY A 59 10.10 -7.28 -6.35
CA GLY A 59 10.26 -8.72 -6.17
C GLY A 59 8.94 -9.49 -6.21
N GLU A 60 9.05 -10.82 -6.16
CA GLU A 60 7.90 -11.74 -6.18
C GLU A 60 7.05 -11.59 -4.91
N GLU A 61 7.68 -11.32 -3.76
CA GLU A 61 7.02 -11.13 -2.45
C GLU A 61 6.34 -9.76 -2.26
N GLY A 62 6.52 -8.80 -3.18
CA GLY A 62 5.91 -7.46 -3.05
C GLY A 62 4.37 -7.53 -3.00
N ILE A 63 3.75 -6.72 -2.16
CA ILE A 63 2.28 -6.69 -1.97
C ILE A 63 1.61 -5.99 -3.15
N PHE A 64 2.23 -4.91 -3.61
CA PHE A 64 1.70 -4.10 -4.70
C PHE A 64 2.27 -4.55 -6.04
N TYR A 65 1.45 -4.42 -7.07
CA TYR A 65 1.85 -4.56 -8.46
C TYR A 65 1.84 -3.19 -9.12
N LYS A 66 2.99 -2.74 -9.62
CA LYS A 66 3.09 -1.53 -10.43
C LYS A 66 2.70 -1.86 -11.87
N VAL A 67 1.69 -1.17 -12.38
CA VAL A 67 1.19 -1.42 -13.73
C VAL A 67 2.21 -0.90 -14.77
N PRO A 68 2.75 -1.77 -15.66
CA PRO A 68 3.66 -1.34 -16.71
C PRO A 68 2.94 -0.41 -17.69
N GLY A 69 3.64 0.58 -18.23
CA GLY A 69 3.07 1.56 -19.16
C GLY A 69 2.17 2.63 -18.50
N ARG A 70 1.90 2.54 -17.19
CA ARG A 70 1.16 3.57 -16.45
C ARG A 70 1.98 4.14 -15.29
N MET A 71 2.36 5.41 -15.40
CA MET A 71 3.20 6.05 -14.38
C MET A 71 2.46 6.16 -13.04
N GLY A 72 3.04 5.56 -12.00
CA GLY A 72 2.54 5.70 -10.63
C GLY A 72 1.21 4.99 -10.37
N VAL A 73 0.81 4.04 -11.22
CA VAL A 73 -0.40 3.23 -11.05
C VAL A 73 -0.06 1.90 -10.41
N TYR A 74 -0.82 1.55 -9.38
CA TYR A 74 -0.61 0.37 -8.55
C TYR A 74 -1.93 -0.39 -8.35
N THR A 75 -1.81 -1.69 -8.12
CA THR A 75 -2.89 -2.58 -7.69
C THR A 75 -2.35 -3.60 -6.68
N LEU A 76 -3.20 -4.40 -6.06
CA LEU A 76 -2.78 -5.52 -5.21
C LEU A 76 -2.41 -6.72 -6.08
N LYS A 77 -1.39 -7.48 -5.67
CA LYS A 77 -1.15 -8.79 -6.29
C LYS A 77 -2.26 -9.76 -5.88
N VAL A 78 -2.63 -10.67 -6.80
CA VAL A 78 -3.78 -11.58 -6.66
C VAL A 78 -3.70 -12.45 -5.39
N SER A 79 -2.49 -12.84 -4.97
CA SER A 79 -2.27 -13.58 -3.72
C SER A 79 -2.73 -12.84 -2.46
N PHE A 80 -2.90 -11.51 -2.55
CA PHE A 80 -3.39 -10.63 -1.49
C PHE A 80 -4.86 -10.19 -1.70
N SER A 81 -5.42 -10.36 -2.91
CA SER A 81 -6.81 -9.94 -3.21
C SER A 81 -7.83 -11.08 -3.03
N ALA A 82 -7.39 -12.34 -3.08
CA ALA A 82 -8.26 -13.51 -3.02
C ALA A 82 -8.56 -13.92 -1.55
N GLY A 83 -9.49 -13.22 -0.90
CA GLY A 83 -10.13 -13.68 0.36
C GLY A 83 -9.27 -13.67 1.62
N GLN A 84 -7.98 -13.35 1.51
CA GLN A 84 -7.15 -12.98 2.64
C GLN A 84 -7.26 -11.48 2.78
N SER A 85 -8.20 -11.01 3.61
CA SER A 85 -8.16 -9.61 4.04
C SER A 85 -6.75 -9.36 4.57
N CYS A 86 -6.07 -8.35 4.04
CA CYS A 86 -4.74 -7.94 4.49
C CYS A 86 -4.70 -7.88 6.03
N LEU A 87 -5.86 -7.56 6.63
CA LEU A 87 -6.25 -7.57 8.05
C LEU A 87 -6.06 -8.88 8.87
N SER A 88 -6.15 -10.09 8.30
CA SER A 88 -6.31 -11.29 9.15
C SER A 88 -5.05 -12.13 9.41
N SER A 89 -4.03 -12.12 8.55
CA SER A 89 -2.89 -13.05 8.71
C SER A 89 -1.56 -12.50 8.22
N GLN A 90 -1.57 -11.65 7.19
CA GLN A 90 -0.35 -11.04 6.66
C GLN A 90 0.11 -9.82 7.46
N TRP A 91 -0.72 -9.18 8.30
CA TRP A 91 -0.23 -8.17 9.27
C TRP A 91 0.85 -8.72 10.20
N LEU A 92 0.71 -9.97 10.67
CA LEU A 92 1.70 -10.57 11.55
C LEU A 92 3.02 -10.80 10.81
N LEU A 93 2.99 -11.31 9.58
CA LEU A 93 4.20 -11.45 8.75
C LEU A 93 4.80 -10.09 8.36
N PHE A 94 3.94 -9.10 8.12
CA PHE A 94 4.35 -7.74 7.78
C PHE A 94 5.00 -7.02 8.98
N LEU A 95 4.41 -7.14 10.17
CA LEU A 95 4.98 -6.70 11.44
C LEU A 95 6.26 -7.48 11.76
N TYR A 96 6.30 -8.80 11.58
CA TYR A 96 7.48 -9.62 11.80
C TYR A 96 8.64 -9.19 10.88
N ARG A 97 8.37 -8.93 9.59
CA ARG A 97 9.39 -8.52 8.61
C ARG A 97 9.90 -7.10 8.84
N TYR A 98 9.06 -6.17 9.31
CA TYR A 98 9.45 -4.77 9.50
C TYR A 98 9.87 -4.40 10.94
N PHE A 99 9.33 -5.07 11.95
CA PHE A 99 9.71 -4.88 13.36
C PHE A 99 10.64 -5.97 13.89
N GLY A 100 10.87 -7.06 13.16
CA GLY A 100 11.78 -8.12 13.60
C GLY A 100 11.36 -8.74 14.93
N LEU A 101 10.05 -8.90 15.18
CA LEU A 101 9.51 -9.47 16.41
C LEU A 101 9.81 -10.98 16.49
N GLY A 102 11.07 -11.32 16.77
CA GLY A 102 11.52 -12.64 17.21
C GLY A 102 11.51 -12.76 18.72
#